data_AF-A0A533SC40-F1
#
_entry.id   AF-A0A533SC40-F1
#
_cell.length_a   1.000
_cell.length_b   1.000
_cell.length_c   1.000
_cell.angle_alpha   90.00
_cell.angle_beta   90.00
_cell.angle_gamma   90.00
#
_symmetry.space_group_name_H-M   'P 1'
#
loop_
_entity.id
_entity.type
_entity.pdbx_description
1 polymer ?
#
loop_
_entity_poly.entity_id
_entity_poly.type
_entity_poly.pdbx_seq_one_letter_code
_entity_poly.pdbx_strand_id
1 'polypeptide(L)'
;MAIEPISTTEKVATMPDQLRKSYQSTVPQQQQAANAQHHDDLVAISVQGSSSTIGRLGTFHEEKNLQAKSIRSVADSLAKVSDVVGEMNQTLAKIVKNYPPFPPDSSERKDLLMSYISLRKEILGMTFPPPPQPLYEKNTSLWDKLGAAENGNIASSLPQLSASASDAEVIAASKAMTQLGSVVTTAQSELVGFVTA
;
A
#
# COMPACT_ATOMS: atom_id res chain seq x y z
N MET A 1 53.08 -15.96 -5.67
CA MET A 1 52.63 -16.84 -4.56
C MET A 1 51.81 -15.92 -3.65
N ALA A 2 50.49 -15.91 -3.78
CA ALA A 2 49.51 -16.82 -3.19
C ALA A 2 48.72 -15.99 -2.15
N ILE A 3 47.50 -15.60 -2.50
CA ILE A 3 46.52 -15.07 -1.55
C ILE A 3 45.59 -16.25 -1.28
N GLU A 4 45.68 -16.83 -0.09
CA GLU A 4 44.80 -17.90 0.35
C GLU A 4 43.42 -17.35 0.75
N PRO A 5 42.31 -18.03 0.40
CA PRO A 5 40.98 -17.64 0.86
C PRO A 5 40.71 -18.18 2.27
N ILE A 6 40.32 -17.30 3.19
CA ILE A 6 39.79 -17.67 4.51
C ILE A 6 38.41 -18.33 4.30
N SER A 7 38.36 -19.63 4.52
CA SER A 7 37.11 -20.40 4.67
C SER A 7 36.63 -20.29 6.11
N THR A 8 35.52 -19.60 6.33
CA THR A 8 34.80 -19.67 7.62
C THR A 8 33.49 -20.41 7.40
N THR A 9 33.51 -21.69 7.75
CA THR A 9 32.33 -22.53 7.97
C THR A 9 31.68 -22.05 9.26
N GLU A 10 30.48 -21.47 9.18
CA GLU A 10 29.62 -21.32 10.34
C GLU A 10 28.53 -22.39 10.29
N LYS A 11 28.64 -23.29 11.26
CA LYS A 11 27.86 -24.51 11.43
C LYS A 11 26.51 -24.12 12.04
N VAL A 12 25.47 -23.99 11.22
CA VAL A 12 24.10 -23.79 11.72
C VAL A 12 23.67 -25.05 12.48
N ALA A 13 23.52 -24.89 13.79
CA ALA A 13 23.04 -25.91 14.69
C ALA A 13 21.58 -26.29 14.35
N THR A 14 21.37 -27.57 14.05
CA THR A 14 20.05 -28.20 13.96
C THR A 14 19.36 -28.15 15.34
N MET A 15 18.25 -27.41 15.44
CA MET A 15 17.35 -27.51 16.59
C MET A 15 16.44 -28.75 16.48
N PRO A 16 16.15 -29.44 17.60
CA PRO A 16 15.41 -30.70 17.61
C PRO A 16 13.88 -30.55 17.40
N ASP A 17 13.39 -31.46 16.57
CA ASP A 17 12.03 -31.65 16.09
C ASP A 17 11.12 -32.34 17.14
N GLN A 18 10.70 -31.62 18.19
CA GLN A 18 9.93 -32.21 19.30
C GLN A 18 8.60 -31.51 19.66
N LEU A 19 8.06 -30.61 18.82
CA LEU A 19 6.75 -29.96 19.10
C LEU A 19 5.66 -30.21 18.03
N ARG A 20 5.87 -31.16 17.11
CA ARG A 20 4.83 -31.63 16.17
C ARG A 20 4.17 -32.92 16.64
N LYS A 21 3.52 -32.93 17.82
CA LYS A 21 2.66 -34.04 18.26
C LYS A 21 1.39 -33.57 18.97
N SER A 22 0.50 -32.97 18.19
CA SER A 22 -0.95 -32.92 18.36
C SER A 22 -1.45 -32.29 17.05
N TYR A 23 -2.20 -32.91 16.16
CA TYR A 23 -3.35 -33.78 16.30
C TYR A 23 -3.31 -34.80 15.15
N GLN A 24 -3.08 -36.07 15.46
CA GLN A 24 -3.33 -37.15 14.52
C GLN A 24 -4.56 -37.89 15.03
N SER A 25 -5.72 -37.55 14.46
CA SER A 25 -6.98 -38.21 14.73
C SER A 25 -6.88 -39.67 14.33
N THR A 26 -7.21 -40.53 15.28
CA THR A 26 -7.32 -41.98 15.14
C THR A 26 -8.48 -42.34 14.22
N VAL A 27 -8.21 -43.14 13.19
CA VAL A 27 -9.24 -43.86 12.42
C VAL A 27 -9.28 -45.29 12.97
N PRO A 28 -10.36 -45.74 13.64
CA PRO A 28 -10.56 -47.16 13.89
C PRO A 28 -11.06 -47.82 12.60
N GLN A 29 -10.27 -48.73 12.07
CA GLN A 29 -10.66 -49.67 11.02
C GLN A 29 -11.31 -50.87 11.73
N GLN A 30 -12.62 -51.05 11.59
CA GLN A 30 -13.33 -52.25 12.07
C GLN A 30 -13.81 -53.08 10.88
N GLN A 31 -13.25 -54.29 10.78
CA GLN A 31 -13.73 -55.39 9.95
C GLN A 31 -15.10 -55.91 10.42
N GLN A 32 -15.84 -56.45 9.45
CA GLN A 32 -17.21 -56.96 9.47
C GLN A 32 -17.41 -58.22 10.35
N ALA A 33 -18.61 -58.38 10.95
CA ALA A 33 -19.61 -59.40 10.55
C ALA A 33 -20.82 -59.52 11.52
N ALA A 34 -21.98 -59.84 10.93
CA ALA A 34 -23.17 -60.55 11.44
C ALA A 34 -24.44 -59.76 11.86
N ASN A 35 -25.43 -59.85 10.95
CA ASN A 35 -26.89 -59.96 11.12
C ASN A 35 -27.64 -59.19 12.21
N ALA A 36 -28.51 -58.26 11.77
CA ALA A 36 -29.93 -58.26 12.12
C ALA A 36 -30.69 -57.32 11.15
N GLN A 37 -31.75 -57.83 10.53
CA GLN A 37 -32.71 -57.03 9.77
C GLN A 37 -33.51 -56.15 10.72
N HIS A 38 -33.57 -54.85 10.47
CA HIS A 38 -34.68 -53.99 10.89
C HIS A 38 -34.86 -52.92 9.79
N HIS A 39 -36.04 -52.92 9.17
CA HIS A 39 -36.52 -51.83 8.35
C HIS A 39 -36.73 -50.61 9.26
N ASP A 40 -35.85 -49.63 9.15
CA ASP A 40 -36.23 -48.23 9.36
C ASP A 40 -35.64 -47.43 8.21
N ASP A 41 -36.55 -46.83 7.44
CA ASP A 41 -36.32 -46.04 6.25
C ASP A 41 -35.60 -44.74 6.63
N LEU A 42 -34.28 -44.83 6.82
CA LEU A 42 -33.42 -43.66 6.88
C LEU A 42 -33.14 -43.21 5.46
N VAL A 43 -33.90 -42.21 5.01
CA VAL A 43 -33.59 -41.46 3.79
C VAL A 43 -32.25 -40.77 3.98
N ALA A 44 -31.17 -41.44 3.58
CA ALA A 44 -29.84 -40.87 3.50
C ALA A 44 -29.84 -39.84 2.37
N ILE A 45 -30.03 -38.56 2.71
CA ILE A 45 -29.80 -37.47 1.77
C ILE A 45 -28.28 -37.42 1.53
N SER A 46 -27.82 -38.07 0.45
CA SER A 46 -26.46 -37.93 -0.01
C SER A 46 -26.28 -36.55 -0.65
N VAL A 47 -25.84 -35.58 0.16
CA VAL A 47 -25.38 -34.29 -0.37
C VAL A 47 -24.00 -34.48 -0.99
N GLN A 48 -23.96 -35.11 -2.16
CA GLN A 48 -22.75 -35.40 -2.93
C GLN A 48 -22.32 -34.25 -3.86
N GLY A 49 -22.75 -33.01 -3.59
CA GLY A 49 -22.57 -31.88 -4.53
C GLY A 49 -22.03 -30.56 -3.96
N SER A 50 -21.61 -30.46 -2.69
CA SER A 50 -21.35 -29.15 -2.05
C SER A 50 -19.87 -28.81 -1.78
N SER A 51 -18.93 -29.74 -1.95
CA SER A 51 -17.51 -29.49 -1.59
C SER A 51 -16.83 -28.46 -2.51
N SER A 52 -17.11 -28.52 -3.82
CA SER A 52 -16.53 -27.58 -4.80
C SER A 52 -17.16 -26.19 -4.71
N THR A 53 -18.44 -26.07 -4.39
CA THR A 53 -19.14 -24.79 -4.21
C THR A 53 -18.79 -24.10 -2.89
N ILE A 54 -18.61 -24.84 -1.79
CA ILE A 54 -18.13 -24.27 -0.52
C ILE A 54 -16.68 -23.79 -0.66
N GLY A 55 -15.82 -24.54 -1.35
CA GLY A 55 -14.46 -24.12 -1.65
C GLY A 55 -14.42 -22.82 -2.47
N ARG A 56 -15.25 -22.72 -3.52
CA ARG A 56 -15.36 -21.52 -4.37
C ARG A 56 -15.92 -20.30 -3.63
N LEU A 57 -16.85 -20.49 -2.69
CA LEU A 57 -17.38 -19.41 -1.88
C LEU A 57 -16.34 -18.88 -0.88
N GLY A 58 -15.54 -19.79 -0.30
CA GLY A 58 -14.42 -19.43 0.57
C GLY A 58 -13.35 -18.60 -0.16
N THR A 59 -12.95 -18.99 -1.38
CA THR A 59 -11.97 -18.22 -2.16
C THR A 59 -12.51 -16.86 -2.58
N PHE A 60 -13.80 -16.77 -2.94
CA PHE A 60 -14.43 -15.51 -3.31
C PHE A 60 -14.47 -14.50 -2.15
N HIS A 61 -14.81 -14.94 -0.94
CA HIS A 61 -14.79 -14.06 0.23
C HIS A 61 -13.38 -13.56 0.56
N GLU A 62 -12.37 -14.43 0.43
CA GLU A 62 -10.98 -14.04 0.67
C GLU A 62 -10.49 -13.03 -0.37
N GLU A 63 -10.81 -13.23 -1.65
CA GLU A 63 -10.48 -12.29 -2.74
C GLU A 63 -11.08 -10.90 -2.50
N LYS A 64 -12.37 -10.84 -2.11
CA LYS A 64 -13.05 -9.58 -1.78
C LYS A 64 -12.45 -8.89 -0.57
N ASN A 65 -12.11 -9.66 0.46
CA ASN A 65 -11.46 -9.13 1.66
C ASN A 65 -10.07 -8.56 1.35
N LEU A 66 -9.27 -9.27 0.54
CA LEU A 66 -7.96 -8.82 0.09
C LEU A 66 -8.06 -7.53 -0.73
N GLN A 67 -9.04 -7.46 -1.64
CA GLN A 67 -9.30 -6.26 -2.43
C GLN A 67 -9.69 -5.07 -1.53
N ALA A 68 -10.60 -5.28 -0.57
CA ALA A 68 -11.01 -4.23 0.37
C ALA A 68 -9.83 -3.74 1.23
N LYS A 69 -8.96 -4.64 1.69
CA LYS A 69 -7.73 -4.27 2.42
C LYS A 69 -6.77 -3.46 1.56
N SER A 70 -6.56 -3.87 0.30
CA SER A 70 -5.73 -3.13 -0.65
C SER A 70 -6.27 -1.71 -0.87
N ILE A 71 -7.57 -1.57 -1.12
CA ILE A 71 -8.22 -0.26 -1.31
C ILE A 71 -8.05 0.63 -0.09
N ARG A 72 -8.30 0.11 1.12
CA ARG A 72 -8.09 0.88 2.36
C ARG A 72 -6.63 1.31 2.52
N SER A 73 -5.69 0.41 2.25
CA SER A 73 -4.26 0.74 2.34
C SER A 73 -3.87 1.86 1.37
N VAL A 74 -4.40 1.85 0.14
CA VAL A 74 -4.17 2.92 -0.85
C VAL A 74 -4.82 4.22 -0.38
N ALA A 75 -6.05 4.16 0.16
CA ALA A 75 -6.75 5.33 0.68
C ALA A 75 -6.00 5.98 1.86
N ASP A 76 -5.52 5.18 2.81
CA ASP A 76 -4.76 5.66 3.97
C ASP A 76 -3.44 6.32 3.53
N SER A 77 -2.75 5.72 2.55
CA SER A 77 -1.53 6.32 1.99
C SER A 77 -1.82 7.62 1.24
N LEU A 78 -2.92 7.70 0.46
CA LEU A 78 -3.30 8.94 -0.21
C LEU A 78 -3.71 10.03 0.78
N ALA A 79 -4.36 9.68 1.88
CA ALA A 79 -4.72 10.64 2.92
C ALA A 79 -3.46 11.29 3.51
N LYS A 80 -2.47 10.49 3.91
CA LYS A 80 -1.17 10.98 4.40
C LYS A 80 -0.45 11.85 3.38
N VAL A 81 -0.40 11.39 2.12
CA VAL A 81 0.19 12.17 1.02
C VAL A 81 -0.53 13.50 0.84
N SER A 82 -1.88 13.50 0.90
CA SER A 82 -2.69 14.70 0.78
C SER A 82 -2.38 15.71 1.88
N ASP A 83 -2.23 15.25 3.12
CA ASP A 83 -1.91 16.11 4.26
C ASP A 83 -0.56 16.80 4.05
N VAL A 84 0.50 16.02 3.75
CA VAL A 84 1.85 16.57 3.56
C VAL A 84 1.92 17.49 2.32
N VAL A 85 1.29 17.11 1.21
CA VAL A 85 1.17 17.97 0.01
C VAL A 85 0.45 19.28 0.34
N GLY A 86 -0.58 19.21 1.18
CA GLY A 86 -1.30 20.37 1.71
C GLY A 86 -0.39 21.31 2.51
N GLU A 87 0.39 20.76 3.46
CA GLU A 87 1.35 21.53 4.26
C GLU A 87 2.46 22.16 3.41
N MET A 88 2.98 21.43 2.42
CA MET A 88 3.96 21.94 1.46
C MET A 88 3.39 23.13 0.67
N ASN A 89 2.15 23.01 0.18
CA ASN A 89 1.50 24.09 -0.56
C ASN A 89 1.26 25.31 0.34
N GLN A 90 0.81 25.11 1.58
CA GLN A 90 0.65 26.20 2.55
C GLN A 90 1.97 26.90 2.84
N THR A 91 3.07 26.15 2.97
CA THR A 91 4.41 26.69 3.21
C THR A 91 4.87 27.58 2.05
N LEU A 92 4.72 27.12 0.80
CA LEU A 92 5.06 27.94 -0.37
C LEU A 92 4.11 29.14 -0.53
N ALA A 93 2.82 28.95 -0.22
CA ALA A 93 1.83 30.02 -0.30
C ALA A 93 2.15 31.18 0.67
N LYS A 94 2.73 30.91 1.84
CA LYS A 94 3.22 31.96 2.75
C LYS A 94 4.29 32.84 2.11
N ILE A 95 5.18 32.27 1.29
CA ILE A 95 6.19 33.04 0.55
C ILE A 95 5.52 33.84 -0.57
N VAL A 96 4.71 33.18 -1.39
CA VAL A 96 4.09 33.78 -2.59
C VAL A 96 3.10 34.90 -2.25
N LYS A 97 2.35 34.77 -1.16
CA LYS A 97 1.31 35.73 -0.76
C LYS A 97 1.83 36.85 0.15
N ASN A 98 3.09 36.83 0.55
CA ASN A 98 3.64 37.86 1.42
C ASN A 98 3.83 39.19 0.67
N TYR A 99 3.38 40.30 1.26
CA TYR A 99 3.59 41.64 0.70
C TYR A 99 3.98 42.63 1.81
N PRO A 100 5.17 43.28 1.74
CA PRO A 100 6.17 43.17 0.67
C PRO A 100 6.82 41.77 0.59
N PRO A 101 7.29 41.33 -0.59
CA PRO A 101 7.93 40.01 -0.75
C PRO A 101 9.11 39.85 0.20
N PHE A 102 9.35 38.61 0.66
CA PHE A 102 10.53 38.35 1.48
C PHE A 102 11.81 38.61 0.68
N PRO A 103 12.76 39.38 1.22
CA PRO A 103 14.10 39.47 0.65
C PRO A 103 14.67 38.07 0.44
N PRO A 104 15.41 37.81 -0.66
CA PRO A 104 15.95 36.49 -0.95
C PRO A 104 16.85 35.97 0.19
N ASP A 105 17.47 36.87 0.95
CA ASP A 105 18.33 36.54 2.07
C ASP A 105 17.68 36.50 3.44
N SER A 106 16.37 36.79 3.54
CA SER A 106 15.70 36.79 4.85
C SER A 106 15.73 35.40 5.48
N SER A 107 15.95 35.36 6.80
CA SER A 107 15.91 34.12 7.57
C SER A 107 14.54 33.45 7.44
N GLU A 108 13.46 34.24 7.50
CA GLU A 108 12.07 33.75 7.40
C GLU A 108 11.81 33.00 6.08
N ARG A 109 12.31 33.52 4.96
CA ARG A 109 12.18 32.84 3.65
C ARG A 109 12.96 31.54 3.64
N LYS A 110 14.20 31.57 4.13
CA LYS A 110 15.07 30.40 4.22
C LYS A 110 14.44 29.32 5.10
N ASP A 111 13.82 29.70 6.21
CA ASP A 111 13.13 28.79 7.13
C ASP A 111 11.92 28.13 6.47
N LEU A 112 11.10 28.90 5.72
CA LEU A 112 9.97 28.35 4.95
C LEU A 112 10.45 27.41 3.84
N LEU A 113 11.51 27.75 3.11
CA LEU A 113 12.07 26.88 2.08
C LEU A 113 12.68 25.60 2.68
N MET A 114 13.34 25.69 3.84
CA MET A 114 13.85 24.52 4.55
C MET A 114 12.73 23.62 5.10
N SER A 115 11.63 24.21 5.59
CA SER A 115 10.43 23.48 5.96
C SER A 115 9.86 22.72 4.77
N TYR A 116 9.72 23.36 3.61
CA TYR A 116 9.30 22.70 2.37
C TYR A 116 10.24 21.54 1.97
N ILE A 117 11.56 21.76 2.02
CA ILE A 117 12.56 20.72 1.71
C ILE A 117 12.43 19.52 2.67
N SER A 118 12.13 19.79 3.94
CA SER A 118 11.96 18.74 4.96
C SER A 118 10.69 17.92 4.72
N LEU A 119 9.57 18.58 4.43
CA LEU A 119 8.31 17.91 4.05
C LEU A 119 8.48 17.09 2.76
N ARG A 120 9.23 17.62 1.77
CA ARG A 120 9.57 16.85 0.56
C ARG A 120 10.31 15.57 0.92
N LYS A 121 11.32 15.63 1.80
CA LYS A 121 12.06 14.44 2.26
C LYS A 121 11.16 13.44 2.99
N GLU A 122 10.20 13.92 3.76
CA GLU A 122 9.21 13.07 4.41
C GLU A 122 8.40 12.28 3.38
N ILE A 123 7.86 12.95 2.36
CA ILE A 123 7.14 12.27 1.27
C ILE A 123 8.06 11.29 0.53
N LEU A 124 9.32 11.64 0.27
CA LEU A 124 10.26 10.71 -0.38
C LEU A 124 10.43 9.41 0.41
N GLY A 125 10.31 9.45 1.74
CA GLY A 125 10.34 8.28 2.60
C GLY A 125 9.03 7.50 2.65
N MET A 126 7.92 8.08 2.18
CA MET A 126 6.63 7.39 2.11
C MET A 126 6.59 6.47 0.89
N THR A 127 6.20 5.21 1.11
CA THR A 127 5.91 4.27 0.03
C THR A 127 4.40 4.20 -0.19
N PHE A 128 4.01 4.30 -1.44
CA PHE A 128 2.63 4.23 -1.89
C PHE A 128 2.34 2.82 -2.41
N PRO A 129 1.36 2.09 -1.85
CA PRO A 129 1.00 0.78 -2.38
C PRO A 129 0.41 0.94 -3.79
N PRO A 130 0.66 -0.01 -4.70
CA PRO A 130 0.07 0.05 -6.03
C PRO A 130 -1.47 -0.02 -5.94
N PRO A 131 -2.19 0.74 -6.78
CA PRO A 131 -3.65 0.64 -6.84
C PRO A 131 -4.08 -0.76 -7.32
N PRO A 132 -5.28 -1.24 -6.93
CA PRO A 132 -5.86 -2.45 -7.50
C PRO A 132 -5.95 -2.36 -9.03
N GLN A 133 -5.69 -3.46 -9.74
CA GLN A 133 -5.66 -3.50 -11.22
C GLN A 133 -6.89 -2.85 -11.89
N PRO A 134 -8.14 -3.16 -11.50
CA PRO A 134 -9.31 -2.53 -12.13
C PRO A 134 -9.36 -1.01 -11.95
N LEU A 135 -8.79 -0.50 -10.87
CA LEU A 135 -8.73 0.94 -10.59
C LEU A 135 -7.61 1.62 -11.39
N TYR A 136 -6.47 0.95 -11.51
CA TYR A 136 -5.35 1.41 -12.34
C TYR A 136 -5.78 1.52 -13.81
N GLU A 137 -6.40 0.48 -14.36
CA GLU A 137 -6.84 0.42 -15.76
C GLU A 137 -7.88 1.50 -16.10
N LYS A 138 -8.71 1.89 -15.13
CA LYS A 138 -9.71 2.94 -15.30
C LYS A 138 -9.08 4.32 -15.56
N ASN A 139 -7.94 4.61 -14.94
CA ASN A 139 -7.28 5.91 -15.07
C ASN A 139 -5.75 5.83 -14.90
N THR A 140 -5.09 5.15 -15.82
CA THR A 140 -3.64 4.94 -15.77
C THR A 140 -2.86 6.24 -15.64
N SER A 141 -3.23 7.27 -16.41
CA SER A 141 -2.57 8.57 -16.37
C SER A 141 -2.62 9.26 -14.99
N LEU A 142 -3.72 9.12 -14.25
CA LEU A 142 -3.83 9.65 -12.89
C LEU A 142 -2.88 8.92 -11.94
N TRP A 143 -2.90 7.60 -11.98
CA TRP A 143 -2.10 6.76 -11.09
C TRP A 143 -0.59 6.83 -11.42
N ASP A 144 -0.23 7.00 -12.69
CA ASP A 144 1.15 7.23 -13.13
C ASP A 144 1.71 8.53 -12.58
N LYS A 145 0.91 9.61 -12.55
CA LYS A 145 1.30 10.88 -11.90
C LYS A 145 1.50 10.74 -10.39
N LEU A 146 0.92 9.71 -9.78
CA LEU A 146 1.12 9.37 -8.38
C LEU A 146 2.25 8.33 -8.18
N GLY A 147 3.01 8.02 -9.24
CA GLY A 147 4.14 7.10 -9.17
C GLY A 147 3.75 5.64 -9.04
N ALA A 148 2.52 5.25 -9.39
CA ALA A 148 2.10 3.85 -9.36
C ALA A 148 2.96 2.96 -10.28
N ALA A 149 3.40 3.50 -11.42
CA ALA A 149 4.35 2.85 -12.32
C ALA A 149 5.82 2.97 -11.87
N GLU A 150 6.14 3.97 -11.03
CA GLU A 150 7.50 4.33 -10.63
C GLU A 150 7.76 4.00 -9.16
N ASN A 151 7.86 2.70 -8.85
CA ASN A 151 8.20 2.18 -7.52
C ASN A 151 7.21 2.55 -6.39
N GLY A 152 6.03 3.10 -6.72
CA GLY A 152 5.06 3.55 -5.72
C GLY A 152 5.55 4.79 -4.97
N ASN A 153 6.18 5.75 -5.65
CA ASN A 153 6.61 6.99 -5.01
C ASN A 153 6.20 8.21 -5.83
N ILE A 154 5.53 9.18 -5.18
CA ILE A 154 5.12 10.44 -5.81
C ILE A 154 6.28 11.43 -5.98
N ALA A 155 7.49 11.05 -5.58
CA ALA A 155 8.74 11.82 -5.63
C ALA A 155 8.96 12.59 -6.93
N SER A 156 8.73 11.92 -8.07
CA SER A 156 8.96 12.47 -9.41
C SER A 156 8.01 13.63 -9.73
N SER A 157 6.85 13.69 -9.06
CA SER A 157 5.86 14.76 -9.20
C SER A 157 6.09 15.95 -8.25
N LEU A 158 7.07 15.86 -7.33
CA LEU A 158 7.38 16.92 -6.38
C LEU A 158 8.51 17.85 -6.88
N PRO A 159 8.25 19.16 -7.04
CA PRO A 159 9.29 20.13 -7.36
C PRO A 159 10.46 20.08 -6.37
N GLN A 160 11.68 20.24 -6.88
CA GLN A 160 12.86 20.37 -6.03
C GLN A 160 13.25 21.84 -5.94
N LEU A 161 13.30 22.36 -4.71
CA LEU A 161 13.72 23.73 -4.42
C LEU A 161 14.97 23.72 -3.55
N SER A 162 15.80 24.75 -3.68
CA SER A 162 16.91 25.03 -2.76
C SER A 162 16.49 26.08 -1.73
N ALA A 163 17.28 26.23 -0.65
CA ALA A 163 17.07 27.27 0.36
C ALA A 163 17.29 28.70 -0.19
N SER A 164 17.80 28.84 -1.40
CA SER A 164 18.03 30.10 -2.11
C SER A 164 17.20 30.21 -3.39
N ALA A 165 16.09 29.45 -3.48
CA ALA A 165 15.22 29.46 -4.65
C ALA A 165 14.64 30.86 -4.90
N SER A 166 14.65 31.27 -6.17
CA SER A 166 14.10 32.53 -6.65
C SER A 166 12.56 32.58 -6.54
N ASP A 167 11.99 33.78 -6.60
CA ASP A 167 10.52 33.95 -6.56
C ASP A 167 9.83 33.20 -7.70
N ALA A 168 10.41 33.22 -8.90
CA ALA A 168 9.88 32.53 -10.06
C ALA A 168 9.83 31.00 -9.84
N GLU A 169 10.88 30.43 -9.25
CA GLU A 169 10.92 29.00 -8.92
C GLU A 169 9.90 28.63 -7.84
N VAL A 170 9.76 29.46 -6.80
CA VAL A 170 8.79 29.26 -5.72
C VAL A 170 7.35 29.32 -6.24
N ILE A 171 7.05 30.27 -7.13
CA ILE A 171 5.73 30.40 -7.78
C ILE A 171 5.44 29.19 -8.66
N ALA A 172 6.41 28.77 -9.49
CA ALA A 172 6.27 27.59 -10.33
C ALA A 172 6.03 26.32 -9.50
N ALA A 173 6.77 26.15 -8.41
CA ALA A 173 6.60 25.04 -7.48
C ALA A 173 5.23 25.08 -6.79
N SER A 174 4.76 26.25 -6.33
CA SER A 174 3.43 26.39 -5.71
C SER A 174 2.31 25.99 -6.68
N LYS A 175 2.44 26.36 -7.97
CA LYS A 175 1.50 25.94 -9.02
C LYS A 175 1.52 24.41 -9.22
N ALA A 176 2.70 23.81 -9.31
CA ALA A 176 2.85 22.37 -9.45
C ALA A 176 2.27 21.62 -8.22
N MET A 177 2.49 22.12 -7.00
CA MET A 177 1.90 21.57 -5.78
C MET A 177 0.37 21.65 -5.76
N THR A 178 -0.20 22.73 -6.29
CA THR A 178 -1.66 22.88 -6.41
C THR A 178 -2.24 21.86 -7.40
N GLN A 179 -1.54 21.63 -8.51
CA GLN A 179 -1.92 20.60 -9.48
C GLN A 179 -1.80 19.20 -8.86
N LEU A 180 -0.70 18.90 -8.16
CA LEU A 180 -0.53 17.61 -7.49
C LEU A 180 -1.61 17.37 -6.43
N GLY A 181 -1.95 18.39 -5.63
CA GLY A 181 -3.06 18.31 -4.67
C GLY A 181 -4.37 17.90 -5.36
N SER A 182 -4.68 18.48 -6.51
CA SER A 182 -5.88 18.10 -7.28
C SER A 182 -5.85 16.66 -7.80
N VAL A 183 -4.67 16.17 -8.20
CA VAL A 183 -4.47 14.77 -8.64
C VAL A 183 -4.73 13.82 -7.47
N VAL A 184 -4.17 14.11 -6.28
CA VAL A 184 -4.38 13.31 -5.07
C VAL A 184 -5.86 13.28 -4.67
N THR A 185 -6.54 14.42 -4.65
CA THR A 185 -7.98 14.50 -4.35
C THR A 185 -8.83 13.72 -5.38
N THR A 186 -8.45 13.75 -6.66
CA THR A 186 -9.13 12.99 -7.71
C THR A 186 -8.97 11.49 -7.48
N ALA A 187 -7.75 11.02 -7.15
CA ALA A 187 -7.49 9.61 -6.87
C ALA A 187 -8.23 9.11 -5.62
N GLN A 188 -8.33 9.94 -4.57
CA GLN A 188 -9.16 9.63 -3.39
C GLN A 188 -10.64 9.47 -3.78
N SER A 189 -11.15 10.36 -4.62
CA SER A 189 -12.54 10.31 -5.09
C SER A 189 -12.81 9.06 -5.94
N GLU A 190 -11.85 8.63 -6.77
CA GLU A 190 -11.96 7.40 -7.55
C GLU A 190 -11.98 6.14 -6.68
N LEU A 191 -11.15 6.10 -5.61
CA LEU A 191 -11.18 4.99 -4.64
C LEU A 191 -12.54 4.88 -3.96
N VAL A 192 -13.09 6.00 -3.48
CA VAL A 192 -14.42 6.02 -2.85
C VAL A 192 -15.48 5.53 -3.84
N GLY A 193 -15.44 6.02 -5.07
CA GLY A 193 -16.36 5.59 -6.14
C GLY A 193 -16.23 4.11 -6.50
N PHE A 194 -15.05 3.50 -6.33
CA PHE A 194 -14.86 2.07 -6.57
C PHE A 194 -15.39 1.20 -5.41
N VAL A 195 -15.39 1.72 -4.18
CA VAL A 195 -15.96 1.02 -3.01
C VAL A 195 -17.49 1.06 -3.02
N THR A 196 -18.08 2.12 -3.56
CA THR A 196 -19.55 2.32 -3.56
C THR A 196 -20.26 1.81 -4.82
N ALA A 197 -19.51 1.44 -5.88
CA ALA A 197 -20.03 0.87 -7.12
C ALA A 197 -20.25 -0.65 -7.02
#